data_AF-A0ABD5RB46-F1
#
_entry.id   AF-A0ABD5RB46-F1
#
_cell.length_a   1.000
_cell.length_b   1.000
_cell.length_c   1.000
_cell.angle_alpha   90.00
_cell.angle_beta   90.00
_cell.angle_gamma   90.00
#
_symmetry.space_group_name_H-M   'P 1'
#
loop_
_entity.id
_entity.type
_entity.pdbx_description
1 polymer ?
#
loop_
_entity_poly.entity_id
_entity_poly.type
_entity_poly.pdbx_seq_one_letter_code
_entity_poly.pdbx_strand_id
1 'polypeptide(L)'
;MVKTPPEELASYVTDELVTYLGSGRLNEFALTAAIDFSGLDIEGLDQLKQLHFVLSDDVVEFIHKLPERLRRVKSVSKQTSQLERGAVRGKIDWQETIQTRAKTGFDDRTVFVVDRPEVEYDIPENRVLKKLLAVIAEPLARDIEGTTQGWRAAWDDTDIVRLQRTLANNVYLDALPDPAEISLSGRDLETARRSRHRLYADSARLYRLYDDLLNDRLDRPAVQKLLQETLVVPTEPHRLFELCCVFGTIRRLQRAYGELTLQRVEPGMDELARLESDKHRIDVYYDQTGPLQFTESLPSVAELQDRGADEQFIRLARAGETHQEAMETFLGQSSERLLYSGRPDVLVLRYERDQKADGVLTDCVIGEAKYTESEATFSVGVRELLEYVTFARDESGYLEDSTVEITGVIYTDGVETTTDRGSGLRHLSTDAIFQEQ
;
A
#
# COMPACT_ATOMS: atom_id res chain seq x y z
N MET A 1 -20.35 18.33 -21.73
CA MET A 1 -20.37 16.84 -21.71
C MET A 1 -20.88 16.34 -20.36
N VAL A 2 -21.41 15.11 -20.28
CA VAL A 2 -21.82 14.51 -19.00
C VAL A 2 -20.58 13.99 -18.28
N LYS A 3 -20.51 14.15 -16.96
CA LYS A 3 -19.42 13.57 -16.15
C LYS A 3 -19.27 12.07 -16.36
N THR A 4 -18.02 11.64 -16.36
CA THR A 4 -17.62 10.24 -16.29
C THR A 4 -18.14 9.63 -14.99
N PRO A 5 -18.92 8.52 -15.04
CA PRO A 5 -19.41 7.88 -13.84
C PRO A 5 -18.27 7.45 -12.89
N PRO A 6 -18.45 7.53 -11.56
CA PRO A 6 -17.43 7.10 -10.60
C PRO A 6 -16.96 5.65 -10.77
N GLU A 7 -17.83 4.76 -11.25
CA GLU A 7 -17.48 3.35 -11.53
C GLU A 7 -16.45 3.22 -12.66
N GLU A 8 -16.52 4.08 -13.67
CA GLU A 8 -15.58 4.10 -14.79
C GLU A 8 -14.23 4.69 -14.36
N LEU A 9 -14.24 5.75 -13.55
CA LEU A 9 -13.04 6.30 -12.90
C LEU A 9 -12.36 5.24 -12.00
N ALA A 10 -13.14 4.54 -11.19
CA ALA A 10 -12.65 3.48 -10.31
C ALA A 10 -12.01 2.33 -11.09
N SER A 11 -12.62 1.90 -12.20
CA SER A 11 -12.05 0.87 -13.08
C SER A 11 -10.71 1.32 -13.66
N TYR A 12 -10.63 2.55 -14.19
CA TYR A 12 -9.39 3.09 -14.75
C TYR A 12 -8.27 3.18 -13.71
N VAL A 13 -8.58 3.74 -12.54
CA VAL A 13 -7.64 3.85 -11.41
C VAL A 13 -7.16 2.47 -10.98
N THR A 14 -8.07 1.50 -10.91
CA THR A 14 -7.75 0.11 -10.53
C THR A 14 -6.79 -0.53 -11.52
N ASP A 15 -7.05 -0.41 -12.83
CA ASP A 15 -6.21 -0.97 -13.88
C ASP A 15 -4.79 -0.38 -13.85
N GLU A 16 -4.67 0.93 -13.62
CA GLU A 16 -3.39 1.60 -13.50
C GLU A 16 -2.65 1.22 -12.24
N LEU A 17 -3.34 1.19 -11.10
CA LEU A 17 -2.76 0.77 -9.84
C LEU A 17 -2.22 -0.65 -9.93
N VAL A 18 -2.98 -1.58 -10.51
CA VAL A 18 -2.52 -2.95 -10.73
C VAL A 18 -1.30 -2.98 -11.65
N THR A 19 -1.28 -2.17 -12.71
CA THR A 19 -0.15 -2.09 -13.65
C THR A 19 1.12 -1.56 -12.98
N TYR A 20 0.99 -0.50 -12.19
CA TYR A 20 2.13 0.18 -11.59
C TYR A 20 2.60 -0.42 -10.28
N LEU A 21 1.68 -0.80 -9.38
CA LEU A 21 2.01 -1.65 -8.22
C LEU A 21 2.64 -2.93 -8.76
N GLY A 22 2.03 -3.53 -9.78
CA GLY A 22 2.50 -4.72 -10.49
C GLY A 22 3.93 -4.66 -11.01
N SER A 23 4.47 -3.47 -11.22
CA SER A 23 5.85 -3.27 -11.67
C SER A 23 6.80 -2.74 -10.59
N GLY A 24 6.29 -2.46 -9.38
CA GLY A 24 7.04 -1.87 -8.26
C GLY A 24 7.42 -0.41 -8.48
N ARG A 25 6.68 0.30 -9.34
CA ARG A 25 7.12 1.55 -9.98
C ARG A 25 6.47 2.82 -9.43
N LEU A 26 5.57 2.68 -8.46
CA LEU A 26 4.99 3.81 -7.72
C LEU A 26 5.46 3.80 -6.28
N ASN A 27 5.47 4.98 -5.69
CA ASN A 27 5.77 5.18 -4.29
C ASN A 27 4.52 4.93 -3.47
N GLU A 28 4.60 3.84 -2.73
CA GLU A 28 3.49 3.27 -2.00
C GLU A 28 3.11 4.13 -0.80
N PHE A 29 4.07 4.79 -0.14
CA PHE A 29 3.76 5.70 0.98
C PHE A 29 3.00 6.93 0.48
N ALA A 30 3.46 7.54 -0.61
CA ALA A 30 2.79 8.66 -1.25
C ALA A 30 1.37 8.27 -1.73
N LEU A 31 1.21 7.06 -2.28
CA LEU A 31 -0.07 6.53 -2.73
C LEU A 31 -1.00 6.11 -1.57
N THR A 32 -0.46 5.60 -0.47
CA THR A 32 -1.27 5.18 0.69
C THR A 32 -1.81 6.39 1.45
N ALA A 33 -1.08 7.50 1.47
CA ALA A 33 -1.60 8.78 1.95
C ALA A 33 -2.73 9.35 1.05
N ALA A 34 -2.64 9.08 -0.26
CA ALA A 34 -3.59 9.52 -1.28
C ALA A 34 -4.92 8.75 -1.25
N ILE A 35 -4.83 7.43 -1.16
CA ILE A 35 -5.97 6.55 -1.08
C ILE A 35 -6.55 6.67 0.33
N ASP A 36 -7.75 7.23 0.46
CA ASP A 36 -8.41 7.36 1.76
C ASP A 36 -8.79 5.98 2.32
N PHE A 37 -7.83 5.31 2.96
CA PHE A 37 -8.08 4.15 3.81
C PHE A 37 -8.67 4.60 5.15
N SER A 38 -9.67 5.49 5.15
CA SER A 38 -10.26 6.03 6.36
C SER A 38 -10.49 4.92 7.40
N GLY A 39 -9.76 5.00 8.53
CA GLY A 39 -9.87 4.04 9.63
C GLY A 39 -8.88 2.87 9.65
N LEU A 40 -7.91 2.77 8.73
CA LEU A 40 -6.78 1.86 8.86
C LEU A 40 -5.47 2.63 9.03
N ASP A 41 -4.76 2.37 10.13
CA ASP A 41 -3.37 2.81 10.32
C ASP A 41 -2.47 1.86 9.50
N ILE A 42 -2.46 2.03 8.18
CA ILE A 42 -1.62 1.24 7.27
C ILE A 42 -0.22 1.84 7.26
N GLU A 43 0.71 1.18 7.95
CA GLU A 43 2.10 1.61 8.07
C GLU A 43 2.92 1.34 6.80
N GLY A 44 2.44 0.51 5.86
CA GLY A 44 3.13 0.24 4.57
C GLY A 44 2.46 -0.78 3.65
N LEU A 45 3.03 -0.99 2.45
CA LEU A 45 2.44 -1.84 1.39
C LEU A 45 2.25 -3.30 1.80
N ASP A 46 3.11 -3.86 2.63
CA ASP A 46 2.95 -5.26 3.05
C ASP A 46 1.66 -5.48 3.85
N GLN A 47 1.23 -4.48 4.63
CA GLN A 47 -0.04 -4.50 5.35
C GLN A 47 -1.21 -4.34 4.38
N LEU A 48 -1.09 -3.48 3.36
CA LEU A 48 -2.10 -3.36 2.30
C LEU A 48 -2.23 -4.65 1.46
N LYS A 49 -1.11 -5.27 1.07
CA LYS A 49 -1.06 -6.58 0.41
C LYS A 49 -1.72 -7.66 1.26
N GLN A 50 -1.41 -7.68 2.57
CA GLN A 50 -2.06 -8.59 3.52
C GLN A 50 -3.57 -8.37 3.55
N LEU A 51 -4.02 -7.11 3.57
CA LEU A 51 -5.43 -6.74 3.53
C LEU A 51 -6.11 -7.26 2.26
N HIS A 52 -5.55 -6.98 1.09
CA HIS A 52 -6.03 -7.51 -0.20
C HIS A 52 -6.13 -9.03 -0.17
N PHE A 53 -5.09 -9.70 0.33
CA PHE A 53 -5.08 -11.16 0.44
C PHE A 53 -6.25 -11.68 1.30
N VAL A 54 -6.47 -11.13 2.50
CA VAL A 54 -7.54 -11.60 3.39
C VAL A 54 -8.94 -11.22 2.92
N LEU A 55 -9.10 -10.16 2.13
CA LEU A 55 -10.38 -9.77 1.54
C LEU A 55 -10.79 -10.62 0.34
N SER A 56 -9.89 -11.44 -0.22
CA SER A 56 -10.21 -12.28 -1.37
C SER A 56 -11.27 -13.34 -1.06
N ASP A 57 -12.21 -13.51 -2.00
CA ASP A 57 -13.26 -14.53 -1.92
C ASP A 57 -12.71 -15.94 -1.68
N ASP A 58 -11.55 -16.23 -2.27
CA ASP A 58 -10.82 -17.49 -2.15
C ASP A 58 -10.39 -17.77 -0.69
N VAL A 59 -9.96 -16.73 0.05
CA VAL A 59 -9.60 -16.82 1.48
C VAL A 59 -10.84 -16.88 2.36
N VAL A 60 -11.84 -16.06 2.09
CA VAL A 60 -13.12 -16.05 2.81
C VAL A 60 -13.79 -17.43 2.73
N GLU A 61 -13.88 -18.00 1.52
CA GLU A 61 -14.43 -19.34 1.30
C GLU A 61 -13.62 -20.43 2.02
N PHE A 62 -12.30 -20.30 2.04
CA PHE A 62 -11.42 -21.24 2.75
C PHE A 62 -11.68 -21.23 4.26
N ILE A 63 -11.79 -20.05 4.87
CA ILE A 63 -12.05 -19.90 6.32
C ILE A 63 -13.45 -20.35 6.69
N HIS A 64 -14.48 -20.06 5.89
CA HIS A 64 -15.84 -20.55 6.14
C HIS A 64 -15.93 -22.09 6.18
N LYS A 65 -15.13 -22.78 5.35
CA LYS A 65 -15.07 -24.26 5.31
C LYS A 65 -14.11 -24.85 6.36
N LEU A 66 -13.30 -24.02 7.02
CA LEU A 66 -12.23 -24.46 7.91
C LEU A 66 -12.72 -25.32 9.09
N PRO A 67 -13.81 -24.97 9.82
CA PRO A 67 -14.22 -25.73 11.01
C PRO A 67 -14.55 -27.19 10.73
N GLU A 68 -15.14 -27.49 9.55
CA GLU A 68 -15.43 -28.86 9.14
C GLU A 68 -14.16 -29.60 8.69
N ARG A 69 -13.28 -28.90 7.97
CA ARG A 69 -12.04 -29.47 7.41
C ARG A 69 -11.00 -29.79 8.49
N LEU A 70 -10.91 -28.97 9.54
CA LEU A 70 -9.99 -29.18 10.67
C LEU A 70 -10.30 -30.42 11.51
N ARG A 71 -11.51 -30.99 11.42
CA ARG A 71 -11.82 -32.27 12.09
C ARG A 71 -11.05 -33.45 11.50
N ARG A 72 -10.49 -33.29 10.30
CA ARG A 72 -9.81 -34.34 9.53
C ARG A 72 -8.33 -33.99 9.28
N VAL A 73 -7.68 -33.36 10.27
CA VAL A 73 -6.24 -33.10 10.21
C VAL A 73 -5.50 -34.43 10.10
N LYS A 74 -4.63 -34.51 9.10
CA LYS A 74 -3.78 -35.65 8.82
C LYS A 74 -2.75 -35.79 9.93
N SER A 75 -2.54 -37.02 10.34
CA SER A 75 -1.45 -37.44 11.20
C SER A 75 -0.72 -38.61 10.56
N VAL A 76 0.55 -38.79 10.92
CA VAL A 76 1.36 -39.92 10.51
C VAL A 76 1.78 -40.67 11.75
N SER A 77 1.81 -42.01 11.69
CA SER A 77 2.39 -42.78 12.79
C SER A 77 3.89 -42.87 12.60
N LYS A 78 4.64 -42.38 13.59
CA LYS A 78 6.09 -42.53 13.67
C LYS A 78 6.41 -43.56 14.74
N GLN A 79 7.42 -44.39 14.51
CA GLN A 79 7.93 -45.26 15.56
C GLN A 79 8.97 -44.49 16.37
N THR A 80 8.68 -44.27 17.65
CA THR A 80 9.62 -43.70 18.61
C THR A 80 10.04 -44.80 19.57
N SER A 81 11.34 -45.03 19.71
CA SER A 81 11.91 -45.98 20.66
C SER A 81 12.11 -45.26 22.00
N GLN A 82 11.46 -45.76 23.06
CA GLN A 82 11.53 -45.19 24.41
C GLN A 82 12.14 -46.20 25.39
N LEU A 83 12.99 -45.71 26.30
CA LEU A 83 13.54 -46.50 27.38
C LEU A 83 12.53 -46.56 28.53
N GLU A 84 12.00 -47.74 28.80
CA GLU A 84 11.09 -48.01 29.91
C GLU A 84 11.75 -48.88 30.99
N ARG A 85 11.33 -48.68 32.25
CA ARG A 85 11.75 -49.51 33.38
C ARG A 85 10.55 -50.23 33.99
N GLY A 86 10.64 -51.57 34.11
CA GLY A 86 9.70 -52.41 34.86
C GLY A 86 8.36 -52.70 34.19
N ALA A 87 7.80 -51.77 33.43
CA ALA A 87 6.59 -51.99 32.62
C ALA A 87 6.93 -51.87 31.13
N VAL A 88 6.43 -52.81 30.32
CA VAL A 88 6.57 -52.79 28.86
C VAL A 88 5.18 -52.62 28.26
N ARG A 89 4.94 -51.52 27.54
CA ARG A 89 3.78 -51.44 26.64
C ARG A 89 4.24 -51.10 25.22
N GLY A 90 4.15 -52.07 24.31
CA GLY A 90 4.57 -51.93 22.91
C GLY A 90 5.47 -53.09 22.48
N LYS A 91 6.09 -52.95 21.31
CA LYS A 91 7.04 -53.93 20.79
C LYS A 91 8.41 -53.63 21.36
N ILE A 92 9.09 -54.62 21.95
CA ILE A 92 10.46 -54.45 22.45
C ILE A 92 11.43 -54.48 21.27
N ASP A 93 12.30 -53.47 21.16
CA ASP A 93 13.52 -53.57 20.36
C ASP A 93 14.57 -54.29 21.20
N TRP A 94 14.70 -55.60 20.98
CA TRP A 94 15.66 -56.42 21.71
C TRP A 94 17.11 -56.05 21.42
N GLN A 95 17.40 -55.60 20.20
CA GLN A 95 18.76 -55.25 19.81
C GLN A 95 19.21 -53.99 20.57
N GLU A 96 18.38 -52.95 20.58
CA GLU A 96 18.66 -51.71 21.29
C GLU A 96 18.58 -51.87 22.82
N THR A 97 17.68 -52.72 23.30
CA THR A 97 17.61 -53.10 24.73
C THR A 97 18.91 -53.74 25.20
N ILE A 98 19.45 -54.70 24.44
CA ILE A 98 20.70 -55.39 24.78
C ILE A 98 21.87 -54.39 24.78
N GLN A 99 21.95 -53.52 23.76
CA GLN A 99 23.00 -52.49 23.69
C GLN A 99 22.92 -51.51 24.86
N THR A 100 21.72 -51.06 25.22
CA THR A 100 21.49 -50.13 26.32
C THR A 100 21.89 -50.75 27.66
N ARG A 101 21.51 -52.01 27.91
CA ARG A 101 21.90 -52.74 29.12
C ARG A 101 23.41 -52.98 29.19
N ALA A 102 24.05 -53.26 28.06
CA ALA A 102 25.49 -53.45 27.99
C ALA A 102 26.25 -52.16 28.39
N LYS A 103 25.76 -50.98 27.96
CA LYS A 103 26.33 -49.67 28.35
C LYS A 103 26.25 -49.41 29.85
N THR A 104 25.26 -49.97 30.54
CA THR A 104 25.06 -49.83 32.00
C THR A 104 25.51 -51.06 32.78
N GLY A 105 26.39 -51.91 32.22
CA GLY A 105 26.96 -53.05 32.94
C GLY A 105 26.01 -54.23 33.22
N PHE A 106 24.82 -54.26 32.58
CA PHE A 106 23.75 -55.24 32.84
C PHE A 106 23.19 -55.24 34.27
N ASP A 107 23.45 -54.19 35.04
CA ASP A 107 23.03 -54.10 36.45
C ASP A 107 21.50 -53.99 36.61
N ASP A 108 20.82 -53.37 35.64
CA ASP A 108 19.36 -53.21 35.65
C ASP A 108 18.67 -54.04 34.56
N ARG A 109 18.10 -55.19 34.97
CA ARG A 109 17.34 -56.09 34.09
C ARG A 109 15.94 -55.58 33.75
N THR A 110 15.50 -54.48 34.35
CA THR A 110 14.16 -53.93 34.15
C THR A 110 14.10 -52.90 33.01
N VAL A 111 15.25 -52.52 32.44
CA VAL A 111 15.36 -51.58 31.31
C VAL A 111 14.98 -52.24 30.00
N PHE A 112 13.98 -51.74 29.30
CA PHE A 112 13.61 -52.17 27.94
C PHE A 112 13.53 -50.97 27.02
N VAL A 113 14.01 -51.11 25.79
CA VAL A 113 13.76 -50.15 24.72
C VAL A 113 12.53 -50.65 23.94
N VAL A 114 11.49 -49.83 23.92
CA VAL A 114 10.18 -50.20 23.39
C VAL A 114 9.81 -49.24 22.27
N ASP A 115 9.46 -49.80 21.12
CA ASP A 115 8.91 -49.06 19.99
C ASP A 115 7.43 -48.80 20.24
N ARG A 116 7.05 -47.52 20.23
CA ARG A 116 5.66 -47.10 20.27
C ARG A 116 5.29 -46.35 19.00
N PRO A 117 4.12 -46.67 18.40
CA PRO A 117 3.55 -45.80 17.39
C PRO A 117 3.11 -44.51 18.08
N GLU A 118 3.85 -43.44 17.85
CA GLU A 118 3.49 -42.09 18.25
C GLU A 118 2.80 -41.38 17.08
N VAL A 119 1.80 -40.56 17.38
CA VAL A 119 1.07 -39.80 16.37
C VAL A 119 1.85 -38.51 16.13
N GLU A 120 2.50 -38.42 14.97
CA GLU A 120 3.23 -37.25 14.51
C GLU A 120 2.28 -36.33 13.72
N TYR A 121 2.07 -35.13 14.25
CA TYR A 121 1.33 -34.06 13.58
C TYR A 121 2.24 -33.13 12.78
N ASP A 122 3.52 -33.09 13.10
CA ASP A 122 4.50 -32.18 12.51
C ASP A 122 4.97 -32.65 11.11
N ILE A 123 4.03 -32.67 10.17
CA ILE A 123 4.23 -33.05 8.78
C ILE A 123 4.17 -31.82 7.87
N PRO A 124 4.78 -31.88 6.68
CA PRO A 124 4.79 -30.75 5.74
C PRO A 124 3.44 -30.10 5.50
N GLU A 125 2.38 -30.91 5.32
CA GLU A 125 1.04 -30.40 5.05
C GLU A 125 0.44 -29.59 6.21
N ASN A 126 0.71 -30.02 7.44
CA ASN A 126 0.21 -29.36 8.65
C ASN A 126 1.00 -28.08 8.94
N ARG A 127 2.31 -28.07 8.66
CA ARG A 127 3.15 -26.86 8.74
C ARG A 127 2.64 -25.78 7.78
N VAL A 128 2.37 -26.14 6.53
CA VAL A 128 1.81 -25.21 5.51
C VAL A 128 0.46 -24.66 5.96
N LEU A 129 -0.44 -25.53 6.46
CA LEU A 129 -1.74 -25.11 6.99
C LEU A 129 -1.58 -24.12 8.15
N LYS A 130 -0.73 -24.43 9.15
CA LYS A 130 -0.53 -23.56 10.31
C LYS A 130 0.05 -22.20 9.93
N LYS A 131 1.01 -22.16 8.99
CA LYS A 131 1.59 -20.90 8.50
C LYS A 131 0.55 -20.04 7.78
N LEU A 132 -0.25 -20.64 6.89
CA LEU A 132 -1.33 -19.92 6.19
C LEU A 132 -2.37 -19.35 7.18
N LEU A 133 -2.79 -20.15 8.17
CA LEU A 133 -3.78 -19.70 9.16
C LEU A 133 -3.27 -18.51 9.98
N ALA A 134 -1.99 -18.48 10.33
CA ALA A 134 -1.38 -17.34 11.01
C ALA A 134 -1.39 -16.09 10.12
N VAL A 135 -0.96 -16.24 8.86
CA VAL A 135 -0.95 -15.18 7.84
C VAL A 135 -2.34 -14.56 7.61
N ILE A 136 -3.42 -15.33 7.79
CA ILE A 136 -4.79 -14.83 7.66
C ILE A 136 -5.28 -14.20 8.97
N ALA A 137 -5.06 -14.88 10.11
CA ALA A 137 -5.62 -14.48 11.39
C ALA A 137 -5.01 -13.19 11.95
N GLU A 138 -3.72 -12.96 11.71
CA GLU A 138 -3.00 -11.79 12.22
C GLU A 138 -3.52 -10.47 11.61
N PRO A 139 -3.61 -10.29 10.28
CA PRO A 139 -4.20 -9.09 9.69
C PRO A 139 -5.69 -8.92 10.02
N LEU A 140 -6.46 -10.01 10.11
CA LEU A 140 -7.88 -9.93 10.50
C LEU A 140 -8.05 -9.33 11.90
N ALA A 141 -7.24 -9.76 12.86
CA ALA A 141 -7.30 -9.27 14.24
C ALA A 141 -6.75 -7.84 14.39
N ARG A 142 -5.69 -7.50 13.64
CA ARG A 142 -5.03 -6.19 13.73
C ARG A 142 -5.78 -5.10 12.97
N ASP A 143 -6.18 -5.38 11.73
CA ASP A 143 -6.61 -4.36 10.77
C ASP A 143 -8.13 -4.36 10.57
N ILE A 144 -8.77 -5.53 10.65
CA ILE A 144 -10.19 -5.66 10.30
C ILE A 144 -11.09 -5.59 11.53
N GLU A 145 -10.78 -6.33 12.60
CA GLU A 145 -11.58 -6.42 13.84
C GLU A 145 -11.93 -5.04 14.42
N GLY A 146 -13.23 -4.76 14.63
CA GLY A 146 -13.70 -3.46 15.15
C GLY A 146 -13.84 -2.32 14.13
N THR A 147 -13.42 -2.50 12.88
CA THR A 147 -13.57 -1.50 11.80
C THR A 147 -14.99 -1.49 11.22
N THR A 148 -15.54 -0.30 10.94
CA THR A 148 -16.92 -0.11 10.44
C THR A 148 -17.02 0.16 8.93
N GLN A 149 -15.96 -0.09 8.17
CA GLN A 149 -15.85 0.30 6.77
C GLN A 149 -16.59 -0.63 5.80
N GLY A 150 -17.06 -0.09 4.68
CA GLY A 150 -17.87 -0.84 3.69
C GLY A 150 -17.12 -1.98 3.00
N TRP A 151 -15.81 -1.82 2.75
CA TRP A 151 -14.97 -2.85 2.13
C TRP A 151 -14.79 -4.09 3.02
N ARG A 152 -15.09 -3.99 4.31
CA ARG A 152 -15.08 -5.12 5.24
C ARG A 152 -16.22 -6.12 4.97
N ALA A 153 -17.18 -5.84 4.07
CA ALA A 153 -18.38 -6.66 3.85
C ALA A 153 -18.15 -8.19 3.72
N ALA A 154 -16.95 -8.63 3.33
CA ALA A 154 -16.53 -10.02 3.31
C ALA A 154 -16.40 -10.70 4.70
N TRP A 155 -16.27 -9.93 5.78
CA TRP A 155 -16.00 -10.38 7.15
C TRP A 155 -16.92 -9.71 8.17
N ASP A 156 -17.65 -10.49 8.99
CA ASP A 156 -18.27 -9.97 10.20
C ASP A 156 -17.39 -10.23 11.45
N ASP A 157 -17.60 -9.51 12.56
CA ASP A 157 -16.77 -9.71 13.78
C ASP A 157 -16.97 -11.09 14.38
N THR A 158 -18.12 -11.73 14.11
CA THR A 158 -18.41 -13.08 14.56
C THR A 158 -17.51 -14.09 13.85
N ASP A 159 -17.23 -13.91 12.56
CA ASP A 159 -16.33 -14.75 11.77
C ASP A 159 -14.89 -14.67 12.27
N ILE A 160 -14.39 -13.46 12.55
CA ILE A 160 -13.04 -13.25 13.09
C ILE A 160 -12.91 -13.91 14.47
N VAL A 161 -13.84 -13.63 15.38
CA VAL A 161 -13.85 -14.24 16.73
C VAL A 161 -14.00 -15.76 16.64
N ARG A 162 -14.79 -16.28 15.70
CA ARG A 162 -14.95 -17.73 15.47
C ARG A 162 -13.66 -18.35 14.94
N LEU A 163 -12.94 -17.70 14.04
CA LEU A 163 -11.64 -18.15 13.57
C LEU A 163 -10.65 -18.21 14.72
N GLN A 164 -10.49 -17.12 15.49
CA GLN A 164 -9.60 -17.07 16.65
C GLN A 164 -9.91 -18.20 17.65
N ARG A 165 -11.19 -18.41 17.99
CA ARG A 165 -11.60 -19.54 18.85
C ARG A 165 -11.31 -20.89 18.24
N THR A 166 -11.48 -21.05 16.93
CA THR A 166 -11.21 -22.32 16.24
C THR A 166 -9.72 -22.64 16.29
N LEU A 167 -8.85 -21.64 16.12
CA LEU A 167 -7.40 -21.81 16.20
C LEU A 167 -6.96 -22.11 17.64
N ALA A 168 -7.41 -21.31 18.61
CA ALA A 168 -7.00 -21.43 20.01
C ALA A 168 -7.45 -22.73 20.70
N ASN A 169 -8.51 -23.39 20.20
CA ASN A 169 -9.02 -24.63 20.79
C ASN A 169 -8.59 -25.89 20.00
N ASN A 170 -7.79 -25.74 18.94
CA ASN A 170 -7.43 -26.87 18.10
C ASN A 170 -6.15 -27.56 18.59
N VAL A 171 -6.35 -28.66 19.32
CA VAL A 171 -5.26 -29.50 19.88
C VAL A 171 -4.24 -29.95 18.82
N TYR A 172 -4.65 -30.12 17.55
CA TYR A 172 -3.73 -30.53 16.49
C TYR A 172 -2.82 -29.38 16.02
N LEU A 173 -3.33 -28.15 16.01
CA LEU A 173 -2.53 -26.97 15.67
C LEU A 173 -1.61 -26.58 16.82
N ASP A 174 -2.05 -26.77 18.07
CA ASP A 174 -1.24 -26.56 19.27
C ASP A 174 -0.02 -27.48 19.33
N ALA A 175 -0.13 -28.70 18.79
CA ALA A 175 0.96 -29.67 18.75
C ALA A 175 2.10 -29.31 17.77
N LEU A 176 1.91 -28.30 16.91
CA LEU A 176 2.90 -27.84 15.93
C LEU A 176 3.75 -26.70 16.51
N PRO A 177 4.98 -26.47 15.99
CA PRO A 177 5.79 -25.30 16.36
C PRO A 177 5.04 -23.98 16.16
N ASP A 178 5.51 -22.91 16.80
CA ASP A 178 4.96 -21.57 16.59
C ASP A 178 5.02 -21.19 15.10
N PRO A 179 3.97 -20.54 14.53
CA PRO A 179 4.01 -20.14 13.13
C PRO A 179 5.25 -19.35 12.74
N ALA A 180 5.80 -18.50 13.61
CA ALA A 180 7.01 -17.74 13.35
C ALA A 180 8.26 -18.63 13.16
N GLU A 181 8.33 -19.75 13.89
CA GLU A 181 9.44 -20.71 13.83
C GLU A 181 9.36 -21.68 12.63
N ILE A 182 8.19 -21.78 12.00
CA ILE A 182 7.99 -22.63 10.83
C ILE A 182 8.62 -21.96 9.59
N SER A 183 9.70 -22.57 9.09
CA SER A 183 10.26 -22.32 7.76
C SER A 183 9.70 -23.34 6.77
N LEU A 184 9.09 -22.87 5.68
CA LEU A 184 8.50 -23.72 4.65
C LEU A 184 9.46 -23.88 3.47
N SER A 185 9.80 -25.12 3.14
CA SER A 185 10.55 -25.42 1.93
C SER A 185 9.63 -25.57 0.71
N GLY A 186 10.19 -25.42 -0.50
CA GLY A 186 9.44 -25.72 -1.73
C GLY A 186 8.92 -27.17 -1.79
N ARG A 187 9.60 -28.11 -1.10
CA ARG A 187 9.16 -29.50 -0.96
C ARG A 187 7.91 -29.60 -0.08
N ASP A 188 7.80 -28.79 0.96
CA ASP A 188 6.65 -28.80 1.85
C ASP A 188 5.40 -28.32 1.13
N LEU A 189 5.53 -27.21 0.41
CA LEU A 189 4.46 -26.66 -0.43
C LEU A 189 4.04 -27.65 -1.52
N GLU A 190 4.97 -28.37 -2.13
CA GLU A 190 4.65 -29.35 -3.16
C GLU A 190 3.97 -30.61 -2.59
N THR A 191 4.36 -31.02 -1.39
CA THR A 191 3.73 -32.13 -0.66
C THR A 191 2.28 -31.78 -0.31
N ALA A 192 2.05 -30.59 0.24
CA ALA A 192 0.72 -30.07 0.55
C ALA A 192 -0.15 -29.93 -0.71
N ARG A 193 0.40 -29.38 -1.80
CA ARG A 193 -0.30 -29.24 -3.09
C ARG A 193 -0.77 -30.58 -3.67
N ARG A 194 0.03 -31.64 -3.54
CA ARG A 194 -0.29 -32.98 -4.06
C ARG A 194 -1.22 -33.78 -3.14
N SER A 195 -1.56 -33.24 -1.99
CA SER A 195 -2.45 -33.92 -1.05
C SER A 195 -3.83 -34.15 -1.65
N ARG A 196 -4.41 -35.33 -1.38
CA ARG A 196 -5.79 -35.64 -1.78
C ARG A 196 -6.83 -34.91 -0.93
N HIS A 197 -6.41 -34.34 0.20
CA HIS A 197 -7.28 -33.55 1.07
C HIS A 197 -7.27 -32.10 0.60
N ARG A 198 -8.45 -31.60 0.21
CA ARG A 198 -8.61 -30.22 -0.30
C ARG A 198 -8.10 -29.16 0.68
N LEU A 199 -8.22 -29.39 1.99
CA LEU A 199 -7.65 -28.49 3.02
C LEU A 199 -6.18 -28.13 2.73
N TYR A 200 -5.34 -29.13 2.47
CA TYR A 200 -3.90 -28.91 2.26
C TYR A 200 -3.58 -28.43 0.85
N ALA A 201 -4.29 -28.93 -0.15
CA ALA A 201 -4.12 -28.47 -1.52
C ALA A 201 -4.49 -26.99 -1.67
N ASP A 202 -5.61 -26.58 -1.06
CA ASP A 202 -6.06 -25.18 -0.99
C ASP A 202 -5.07 -24.36 -0.14
N SER A 203 -4.58 -24.90 0.99
CA SER A 203 -3.60 -24.19 1.83
C SER A 203 -2.31 -23.88 1.07
N ALA A 204 -1.79 -24.85 0.31
CA ALA A 204 -0.60 -24.65 -0.50
C ALA A 204 -0.83 -23.65 -1.64
N ARG A 205 -2.03 -23.62 -2.24
CA ARG A 205 -2.39 -22.65 -3.28
C ARG A 205 -2.42 -21.23 -2.71
N LEU A 206 -3.17 -21.03 -1.63
CA LEU A 206 -3.35 -19.72 -1.00
C LEU A 206 -2.05 -19.19 -0.42
N TYR A 207 -1.25 -20.04 0.22
CA TYR A 207 0.04 -19.62 0.75
C TYR A 207 1.02 -19.22 -0.36
N ARG A 208 1.01 -19.91 -1.51
CA ARG A 208 1.81 -19.49 -2.68
C ARG A 208 1.34 -18.15 -3.23
N LEU A 209 0.03 -17.91 -3.30
CA LEU A 209 -0.51 -16.62 -3.73
C LEU A 209 -0.04 -15.49 -2.79
N TYR A 210 -0.12 -15.72 -1.48
CA TYR A 210 0.39 -14.79 -0.48
C TYR A 210 1.91 -14.56 -0.60
N ASP A 211 2.69 -15.63 -0.76
CA ASP A 211 4.14 -15.57 -0.92
C ASP A 211 4.53 -14.86 -2.24
N ASP A 212 3.78 -15.08 -3.32
CA ASP A 212 3.97 -14.35 -4.59
C ASP A 212 3.65 -12.87 -4.41
N LEU A 213 2.56 -12.53 -3.71
CA LEU A 213 2.14 -11.16 -3.44
C LEU A 213 3.16 -10.39 -2.58
N LEU A 214 3.63 -10.97 -1.47
CA LEU A 214 4.60 -10.30 -0.58
C LEU A 214 6.01 -10.21 -1.15
N ASN A 215 6.40 -11.11 -2.04
CA ASN A 215 7.72 -11.07 -2.70
C ASN A 215 7.67 -10.39 -4.08
N ASP A 216 6.71 -9.48 -4.31
CA ASP A 216 6.56 -8.67 -5.53
C ASP A 216 6.54 -9.47 -6.85
N ARG A 217 6.04 -10.71 -6.84
CA ARG A 217 5.84 -11.52 -8.06
C ARG A 217 4.50 -11.18 -8.70
N LEU A 218 4.34 -9.91 -9.04
CA LEU A 218 3.07 -9.33 -9.46
C LEU A 218 2.78 -9.53 -10.96
N ASP A 219 3.74 -10.08 -11.71
CA ASP A 219 3.55 -10.59 -13.08
C ASP A 219 2.68 -11.85 -13.11
N ARG A 220 2.44 -12.48 -11.95
CA ARG A 220 1.61 -13.69 -11.84
C ARG A 220 0.13 -13.35 -12.05
N PRO A 221 -0.56 -14.03 -12.98
CA PRO A 221 -1.99 -13.78 -13.23
C PRO A 221 -2.88 -13.91 -11.99
N ALA A 222 -2.54 -14.79 -11.05
CA ALA A 222 -3.28 -14.96 -9.81
C ALA A 222 -3.12 -13.75 -8.87
N VAL A 223 -1.96 -13.11 -8.85
CA VAL A 223 -1.70 -11.90 -8.06
C VAL A 223 -2.40 -10.70 -8.70
N GLN A 224 -2.31 -10.56 -10.02
CA GLN A 224 -3.05 -9.51 -10.75
C GLN A 224 -4.55 -9.62 -10.52
N LYS A 225 -5.10 -10.83 -10.64
CA LYS A 225 -6.50 -11.10 -10.35
C LYS A 225 -6.87 -10.72 -8.91
N LEU A 226 -6.05 -11.12 -7.92
CA LEU A 226 -6.26 -10.77 -6.52
C LEU A 226 -6.33 -9.26 -6.33
N LEU A 227 -5.35 -8.52 -6.86
CA LEU A 227 -5.30 -7.07 -6.74
C LEU A 227 -6.50 -6.42 -7.44
N GLN A 228 -6.89 -6.88 -8.63
CA GLN A 228 -8.10 -6.38 -9.34
C GLN A 228 -9.39 -6.61 -8.55
N GLU A 229 -9.55 -7.77 -7.91
CA GLU A 229 -10.77 -8.12 -7.18
C GLU A 229 -10.87 -7.44 -5.81
N THR A 230 -9.74 -7.02 -5.24
CA THR A 230 -9.67 -6.54 -3.86
C THR A 230 -9.15 -5.12 -3.73
N LEU A 231 -8.79 -4.46 -4.84
CA LEU A 231 -8.26 -3.10 -4.81
C LEU A 231 -9.26 -2.17 -4.13
N VAL A 232 -8.83 -1.55 -3.05
CA VAL A 232 -9.62 -0.56 -2.34
C VAL A 232 -9.22 0.78 -2.95
N VAL A 233 -10.13 1.34 -3.75
CA VAL A 233 -9.99 2.69 -4.30
C VAL A 233 -10.79 3.68 -3.44
N PRO A 234 -10.44 4.98 -3.45
CA PRO A 234 -11.24 5.99 -2.74
C PRO A 234 -12.71 5.95 -3.13
N THR A 235 -13.60 6.17 -2.16
CA THR A 235 -15.04 6.24 -2.44
C THR A 235 -15.47 7.62 -2.91
N GLU A 236 -14.65 8.65 -2.68
CA GLU A 236 -14.93 10.01 -3.09
C GLU A 236 -14.67 10.22 -4.60
N PRO A 237 -15.66 10.67 -5.39
CA PRO A 237 -15.48 10.85 -6.83
C PRO A 237 -14.38 11.86 -7.22
N HIS A 238 -14.14 12.90 -6.40
CA HIS A 238 -13.10 13.89 -6.69
C HIS A 238 -11.69 13.31 -6.55
N ARG A 239 -11.41 12.53 -5.49
CA ARG A 239 -10.13 11.83 -5.34
C ARG A 239 -9.89 10.79 -6.41
N LEU A 240 -10.94 10.05 -6.81
CA LEU A 240 -10.84 9.13 -7.96
C LEU A 240 -10.44 9.87 -9.24
N PHE A 241 -11.06 11.03 -9.48
CA PHE A 241 -10.74 11.85 -10.64
C PHE A 241 -9.31 12.40 -10.60
N GLU A 242 -8.84 12.86 -9.44
CA GLU A 242 -7.46 13.30 -9.24
C GLU A 242 -6.46 12.17 -9.57
N LEU A 243 -6.68 10.96 -9.04
CA LEU A 243 -5.85 9.78 -9.36
C LEU A 243 -5.88 9.44 -10.85
N CYS A 244 -7.04 9.53 -11.51
CA CYS A 244 -7.12 9.40 -12.98
C CYS A 244 -6.21 10.41 -13.69
N CYS A 245 -6.20 11.68 -13.24
CA CYS A 245 -5.38 12.74 -13.83
C CYS A 245 -3.88 12.46 -13.65
N VAL A 246 -3.47 12.01 -12.46
CA VAL A 246 -2.08 11.65 -12.18
C VAL A 246 -1.62 10.48 -13.04
N PHE A 247 -2.36 9.37 -13.09
CA PHE A 247 -1.97 8.22 -13.91
C PHE A 247 -2.00 8.54 -15.40
N GLY A 248 -2.98 9.31 -15.86
CA GLY A 248 -3.01 9.82 -17.21
C GLY A 248 -1.77 10.67 -17.54
N THR A 249 -1.31 11.49 -16.58
CA THR A 249 -0.09 12.29 -16.73
C THR A 249 1.15 11.40 -16.82
N ILE A 250 1.30 10.40 -15.95
CA ILE A 250 2.41 9.43 -16.00
C ILE A 250 2.43 8.73 -17.37
N ARG A 251 1.28 8.25 -17.85
CA ARG A 251 1.18 7.60 -19.18
C ARG A 251 1.58 8.52 -20.31
N ARG A 252 1.13 9.78 -20.28
CA ARG A 252 1.50 10.80 -21.27
C ARG A 252 3.01 11.05 -21.27
N LEU A 253 3.63 11.12 -20.10
CA LEU A 253 5.09 11.28 -19.98
C LEU A 253 5.83 10.08 -20.57
N GLN A 254 5.41 8.85 -20.27
CA GLN A 254 6.02 7.63 -20.82
C GLN A 254 5.96 7.56 -22.35
N ARG A 255 4.91 8.13 -22.96
CA ARG A 255 4.74 8.15 -24.42
C ARG A 255 5.47 9.31 -25.09
N ALA A 256 5.44 10.48 -24.47
CA ALA A 256 6.15 11.66 -24.96
C ALA A 256 7.66 11.42 -24.96
N TYR A 257 8.16 10.65 -23.99
CA TYR A 257 9.57 10.35 -23.80
C TYR A 257 9.80 8.84 -23.77
N GLY A 258 9.87 8.21 -24.94
CA GLY A 258 10.03 6.76 -25.05
C GLY A 258 11.36 6.21 -24.52
N GLU A 259 12.35 7.07 -24.28
CA GLU A 259 13.60 6.72 -23.62
C GLU A 259 13.51 6.66 -22.09
N LEU A 260 12.46 7.26 -21.50
CA LEU A 260 12.29 7.29 -20.07
C LEU A 260 11.75 5.94 -19.59
N THR A 261 12.43 5.39 -18.59
CA THR A 261 12.00 4.19 -17.90
C THR A 261 11.50 4.57 -16.52
N LEU A 262 10.30 4.09 -16.18
CA LEU A 262 9.73 4.29 -14.87
C LEU A 262 10.50 3.40 -13.87
N GLN A 263 11.10 4.04 -12.87
CA GLN A 263 12.01 3.45 -11.90
C GLN A 263 11.25 2.73 -10.79
N ARG A 264 11.90 1.74 -10.18
CA ARG A 264 11.39 1.14 -8.94
C ARG A 264 11.57 2.15 -7.81
N VAL A 265 10.58 2.28 -6.93
CA VAL A 265 10.69 3.18 -5.79
C VAL A 265 11.49 2.54 -4.67
N GLU A 266 12.40 3.32 -4.09
CA GLU A 266 13.22 2.96 -2.94
C GLU A 266 12.72 3.66 -1.67
N PRO A 267 12.91 3.08 -0.47
CA PRO A 267 12.57 3.72 0.78
C PRO A 267 13.26 5.10 0.92
N GLY A 268 12.47 6.15 1.19
CA GLY A 268 12.96 7.53 1.33
C GLY A 268 12.79 8.43 0.09
N MET A 269 12.18 7.93 -0.98
CA MET A 269 11.64 8.77 -2.05
C MET A 269 10.34 9.43 -1.59
N ASP A 270 10.11 10.69 -1.96
CA ASP A 270 8.87 11.43 -1.64
C ASP A 270 7.93 11.48 -2.87
N GLU A 271 8.49 11.47 -4.07
CA GLU A 271 7.72 11.45 -5.33
C GLU A 271 6.85 10.19 -5.45
N LEU A 272 5.64 10.35 -6.00
CA LEU A 272 4.76 9.25 -6.34
C LEU A 272 5.36 8.36 -7.43
N ALA A 273 6.01 8.96 -8.43
CA ALA A 273 6.59 8.23 -9.54
C ALA A 273 7.87 8.93 -10.03
N ARG A 274 8.88 8.13 -10.40
CA ARG A 274 10.13 8.63 -10.99
C ARG A 274 10.40 7.97 -12.32
N LEU A 275 10.56 8.77 -13.37
CA LEU A 275 10.97 8.32 -14.69
C LEU A 275 12.39 8.80 -14.97
N GLU A 276 13.28 7.90 -15.42
CA GLU A 276 14.67 8.25 -15.72
C GLU A 276 15.16 7.71 -17.05
N SER A 277 16.09 8.46 -17.64
CA SER A 277 17.00 8.07 -18.72
C SER A 277 18.41 8.59 -18.39
N ASP A 278 19.36 8.36 -19.29
CA ASP A 278 20.73 8.89 -19.16
C ASP A 278 20.79 10.43 -19.11
N LYS A 279 19.79 11.12 -19.67
CA LYS A 279 19.79 12.58 -19.85
C LYS A 279 18.74 13.31 -19.03
N HIS A 280 17.68 12.63 -18.65
CA HIS A 280 16.53 13.27 -18.00
C HIS A 280 16.07 12.46 -16.80
N ARG A 281 15.65 13.16 -15.75
CA ARG A 281 14.84 12.64 -14.65
C ARG A 281 13.52 13.40 -14.62
N ILE A 282 12.42 12.71 -14.44
CA ILE A 282 11.11 13.31 -14.22
C ILE A 282 10.52 12.73 -12.93
N ASP A 283 10.23 13.61 -11.99
CA ASP A 283 9.62 13.28 -10.71
C ASP A 283 8.16 13.75 -10.73
N VAL A 284 7.23 12.87 -10.34
CA VAL A 284 5.79 13.14 -10.30
C VAL A 284 5.33 13.05 -8.85
N TYR A 285 4.70 14.09 -8.35
CA TYR A 285 4.11 14.19 -7.02
C TYR A 285 2.59 14.32 -7.15
N TYR A 286 1.88 13.78 -6.16
CA TYR A 286 0.43 13.88 -6.04
C TYR A 286 0.08 14.43 -4.65
N ASP A 287 -0.80 15.44 -4.61
CA ASP A 287 -1.23 16.13 -3.40
C ASP A 287 -0.02 16.46 -2.50
N GLN A 288 1.05 17.00 -3.09
CA GLN A 288 2.33 17.27 -2.43
C GLN A 288 3.08 18.38 -3.15
N THR A 289 3.92 19.12 -2.43
CA THR A 289 4.72 20.22 -2.98
C THR A 289 6.09 19.79 -3.51
N GLY A 290 6.48 18.53 -3.27
CA GLY A 290 7.81 18.03 -3.59
C GLY A 290 8.91 18.93 -2.99
N PRO A 291 10.02 19.16 -3.71
CA PRO A 291 11.09 20.05 -3.27
C PRO A 291 10.76 21.55 -3.39
N LEU A 292 9.60 21.91 -3.94
CA LEU A 292 9.17 23.30 -4.09
C LEU A 292 8.38 23.77 -2.85
N GLN A 293 8.32 25.07 -2.68
CA GLN A 293 7.49 25.72 -1.66
C GLN A 293 6.33 26.45 -2.34
N PHE A 294 5.15 26.30 -1.77
CA PHE A 294 3.91 26.98 -2.19
C PHE A 294 3.33 27.76 -1.01
N THR A 295 4.19 28.35 -0.19
CA THR A 295 3.82 29.17 0.95
C THR A 295 4.48 30.53 0.86
N GLU A 296 3.72 31.56 1.19
CA GLU A 296 4.19 32.95 1.28
C GLU A 296 3.89 33.45 2.68
N SER A 297 4.91 33.94 3.39
CA SER A 297 4.71 34.51 4.72
C SER A 297 4.10 35.90 4.60
N LEU A 298 3.14 36.20 5.47
CA LEU A 298 2.58 37.54 5.59
C LEU A 298 3.60 38.43 6.32
N PRO A 299 4.12 39.50 5.68
CA PRO A 299 5.06 40.39 6.35
C PRO A 299 4.43 41.06 7.56
N SER A 300 5.26 41.41 8.54
CA SER A 300 4.82 42.11 9.73
C SER A 300 4.32 43.52 9.43
N VAL A 301 3.49 44.04 10.34
CA VAL A 301 3.02 45.44 10.27
C VAL A 301 4.20 46.40 10.19
N ALA A 302 5.27 46.16 10.95
CA ALA A 302 6.46 46.99 10.95
C ALA A 302 7.18 46.97 9.59
N GLU A 303 7.36 45.78 8.99
CA GLU A 303 7.99 45.63 7.67
C GLU A 303 7.17 46.30 6.56
N LEU A 304 5.84 46.14 6.58
CA LEU A 304 4.96 46.78 5.61
C LEU A 304 4.97 48.30 5.74
N GLN A 305 5.02 48.83 6.97
CA GLN A 305 5.13 50.27 7.20
C GLN A 305 6.46 50.84 6.69
N ASP A 306 7.57 50.14 6.94
CA ASP A 306 8.90 50.56 6.47
C ASP A 306 8.97 50.56 4.93
N ARG A 307 8.33 49.59 4.28
CA ARG A 307 8.20 49.52 2.81
C ARG A 307 7.19 50.52 2.22
N GLY A 308 6.49 51.29 3.04
CA GLY A 308 5.46 52.24 2.60
C GLY A 308 4.25 51.56 1.94
N ALA A 309 3.89 50.36 2.40
CA ALA A 309 2.75 49.60 1.86
C ALA A 309 1.42 50.32 2.13
N ASP A 310 0.40 49.98 1.33
CA ASP A 310 -0.95 50.53 1.49
C ASP A 310 -1.58 50.12 2.84
N GLU A 311 -2.38 51.02 3.41
CA GLU A 311 -3.11 50.82 4.66
C GLU A 311 -3.96 49.55 4.65
N GLN A 312 -4.50 49.14 3.49
CA GLN A 312 -5.26 47.89 3.36
C GLN A 312 -4.40 46.65 3.65
N PHE A 313 -3.17 46.58 3.15
CA PHE A 313 -2.25 45.48 3.42
C PHE A 313 -1.74 45.50 4.86
N ILE A 314 -1.48 46.69 5.41
CA ILE A 314 -1.11 46.85 6.83
C ILE A 314 -2.22 46.32 7.74
N ARG A 315 -3.49 46.54 7.40
CA ARG A 315 -4.63 45.99 8.16
C ARG A 315 -4.71 44.48 8.09
N LEU A 316 -4.42 43.88 6.93
CA LEU A 316 -4.34 42.42 6.78
C LEU A 316 -3.23 41.84 7.67
N ALA A 317 -2.03 42.42 7.63
CA ALA A 317 -0.93 42.01 8.51
C ALA A 317 -1.27 42.13 9.99
N ARG A 318 -1.94 43.22 10.40
CA ARG A 318 -2.38 43.41 11.79
C ARG A 318 -3.36 42.33 12.23
N ALA A 319 -4.32 41.96 11.37
CA ALA A 319 -5.24 40.86 11.66
C ALA A 319 -4.49 39.54 11.83
N GLY A 320 -3.50 39.26 10.98
CA GLY A 320 -2.63 38.08 11.10
C GLY A 320 -1.81 38.06 12.41
N GLU A 321 -1.26 39.19 12.82
CA GLU A 321 -0.54 39.33 14.10
C GLU A 321 -1.46 39.09 15.30
N THR A 322 -2.63 39.71 15.32
CA THR A 322 -3.63 39.49 16.39
C THR A 322 -4.09 38.04 16.43
N HIS A 323 -4.25 37.38 15.28
CA HIS A 323 -4.57 35.96 15.23
C HIS A 323 -3.46 35.11 15.87
N GLN A 324 -2.21 35.35 15.49
CA GLN A 324 -1.05 34.62 16.05
C GLN A 324 -0.95 34.80 17.58
N GLU A 325 -1.12 36.03 18.08
CA GLU A 325 -1.14 36.33 19.52
C GLU A 325 -2.29 35.61 20.25
N ALA A 326 -3.46 35.54 19.62
CA ALA A 326 -4.62 34.84 20.17
C ALA A 326 -4.40 33.33 20.23
N MET A 327 -3.77 32.72 19.22
CA MET A 327 -3.45 31.28 19.21
C MET A 327 -2.40 30.92 20.26
N GLU A 328 -1.36 31.75 20.42
CA GLU A 328 -0.38 31.59 21.49
C GLU A 328 -1.07 31.64 22.87
N THR A 329 -2.02 32.57 23.04
CA THR A 329 -2.75 32.73 24.30
C THR A 329 -3.71 31.56 24.59
N PHE A 330 -4.46 31.10 23.58
CA PHE A 330 -5.50 30.08 23.77
C PHE A 330 -4.96 28.65 23.77
N LEU A 331 -3.93 28.37 22.97
CA LEU A 331 -3.43 27.02 22.72
C LEU A 331 -1.97 26.83 23.09
N GLY A 332 -1.23 27.90 23.46
CA GLY A 332 0.21 27.83 23.69
C GLY A 332 0.99 27.47 22.43
N GLN A 333 0.44 27.80 21.26
CA GLN A 333 1.00 27.47 19.96
C GLN A 333 1.14 28.73 19.10
N SER A 334 2.36 28.98 18.64
CA SER A 334 2.63 30.05 17.68
C SER A 334 2.32 29.52 16.27
N SER A 335 1.29 30.07 15.64
CA SER A 335 0.99 29.81 14.23
C SER A 335 1.84 30.70 13.31
N GLU A 336 2.35 30.16 12.21
CA GLU A 336 2.92 30.99 11.16
C GLU A 336 1.84 31.87 10.51
N ARG A 337 2.22 33.10 10.17
CA ARG A 337 1.36 34.03 9.44
C ARG A 337 1.63 33.85 7.96
N LEU A 338 0.71 33.20 7.27
CA LEU A 338 0.82 32.94 5.84
C LEU A 338 -0.09 33.90 5.09
N LEU A 339 0.46 34.57 4.08
CA LEU A 339 -0.29 35.29 3.04
C LEU A 339 -0.91 34.29 2.07
N TYR A 340 -0.17 33.23 1.76
CA TYR A 340 -0.60 32.18 0.86
C TYR A 340 -0.07 30.82 1.35
N SER A 341 -0.89 29.79 1.16
CA SER A 341 -0.51 28.40 1.35
C SER A 341 -1.26 27.58 0.33
N GLY A 342 -0.53 26.80 -0.46
CA GLY A 342 -1.06 26.01 -1.55
C GLY A 342 -0.52 24.59 -1.55
N ARG A 343 -1.28 23.67 -2.15
CA ARG A 343 -0.88 22.30 -2.40
C ARG A 343 -1.52 21.86 -3.72
N PRO A 344 -0.73 21.77 -4.80
CA PRO A 344 -1.27 21.35 -6.09
C PRO A 344 -1.64 19.87 -6.07
N ASP A 345 -2.66 19.49 -6.84
CA ASP A 345 -3.07 18.10 -6.99
C ASP A 345 -1.99 17.28 -7.70
N VAL A 346 -1.35 17.85 -8.73
CA VAL A 346 -0.27 17.20 -9.48
C VAL A 346 0.92 18.13 -9.61
N LEU A 347 2.13 17.64 -9.34
CA LEU A 347 3.36 18.36 -9.63
C LEU A 347 4.32 17.45 -10.40
N VAL A 348 4.82 17.91 -11.53
CA VAL A 348 5.82 17.19 -12.33
C VAL A 348 7.06 18.07 -12.49
N LEU A 349 8.20 17.55 -12.05
CA LEU A 349 9.49 18.23 -12.13
C LEU A 349 10.41 17.47 -13.07
N ARG A 350 10.90 18.15 -14.12
CA ARG A 350 11.85 17.58 -15.07
C ARG A 350 13.22 18.18 -14.87
N TYR A 351 14.20 17.31 -14.74
CA TYR A 351 15.60 17.65 -14.57
C TYR A 351 16.42 17.17 -15.77
N GLU A 352 17.31 18.02 -16.27
CA GLU A 352 18.40 17.61 -17.15
C GLU A 352 19.58 17.09 -16.32
N ARG A 353 20.00 15.84 -16.57
CA ARG A 353 21.13 15.22 -15.87
C ARG A 353 22.42 15.55 -16.59
N ASP A 354 23.38 16.10 -15.84
CA ASP A 354 24.80 16.03 -16.18
C ASP A 354 25.48 14.96 -15.31
N GLN A 355 26.70 14.54 -15.64
CA GLN A 355 27.41 13.38 -15.07
C GLN A 355 27.64 13.42 -13.54
N LYS A 356 27.17 14.44 -12.82
CA LYS A 356 27.20 14.55 -11.37
C LYS A 356 25.82 14.98 -10.86
N ALA A 357 25.21 14.10 -10.06
CA ALA A 357 23.98 14.23 -9.26
C ALA A 357 23.67 15.69 -8.84
N ASP A 358 22.51 16.31 -9.07
CA ASP A 358 21.12 15.84 -9.07
C ASP A 358 20.28 16.38 -10.25
N GLY A 359 20.96 16.80 -11.32
CA GLY A 359 20.34 17.43 -12.48
C GLY A 359 19.83 18.85 -12.21
N VAL A 360 19.69 19.64 -13.28
CA VAL A 360 19.16 21.01 -13.20
C VAL A 360 17.68 20.96 -13.54
N LEU A 361 16.82 21.56 -12.70
CA LEU A 361 15.40 21.68 -13.00
C LEU A 361 15.21 22.54 -14.25
N THR A 362 14.56 22.00 -15.27
CA THR A 362 14.32 22.69 -16.55
C THR A 362 12.85 22.96 -16.82
N ASP A 363 11.96 22.06 -16.39
CA ASP A 363 10.54 22.18 -16.61
C ASP A 363 9.76 21.85 -15.33
N CYS A 364 8.69 22.59 -15.08
CA CYS A 364 7.76 22.38 -13.98
C CYS A 364 6.33 22.37 -14.53
N VAL A 365 5.60 21.28 -14.29
CA VAL A 365 4.16 21.21 -14.59
C VAL A 365 3.40 21.19 -13.27
N ILE A 366 2.49 22.14 -13.10
CA ILE A 366 1.62 22.23 -11.93
C ILE A 366 0.19 21.94 -12.39
N GLY A 367 -0.48 21.02 -11.71
CA GLY A 367 -1.79 20.51 -12.08
C GLY A 367 -2.83 20.72 -11.00
N GLU A 368 -4.03 21.09 -11.41
CA GLU A 368 -5.23 21.19 -10.57
C GLU A 368 -6.37 20.39 -11.21
N ALA A 369 -7.08 19.56 -10.45
CA ALA A 369 -8.10 18.66 -10.94
C ALA A 369 -9.48 18.98 -10.34
N LYS A 370 -10.45 19.30 -11.19
CA LYS A 370 -11.84 19.55 -10.77
C LYS A 370 -12.81 18.58 -11.45
N TYR A 371 -13.36 17.66 -10.67
CA TYR A 371 -14.46 16.80 -11.10
C TYR A 371 -15.79 17.59 -11.15
N THR A 372 -15.98 18.43 -12.17
CA THR A 372 -17.08 19.42 -12.24
C THR A 372 -17.55 19.70 -13.68
N GLU A 373 -18.86 19.89 -13.85
CA GLU A 373 -19.45 20.48 -15.07
C GLU A 373 -19.68 22.00 -14.92
N SER A 374 -19.42 22.56 -13.73
CA SER A 374 -19.75 23.94 -13.40
C SER A 374 -18.64 24.89 -13.83
N GLU A 375 -18.97 25.85 -14.69
CA GLU A 375 -18.06 26.96 -15.06
C GLU A 375 -17.56 27.75 -13.84
N ALA A 376 -18.38 27.88 -12.79
CA ALA A 376 -17.96 28.55 -11.55
C ALA A 376 -16.87 27.77 -10.81
N THR A 377 -17.01 26.44 -10.73
CA THR A 377 -15.98 25.57 -10.11
C THR A 377 -14.72 25.52 -10.97
N PHE A 378 -14.87 25.47 -12.30
CA PHE A 378 -13.76 25.58 -13.25
C PHE A 378 -12.98 26.88 -13.04
N SER A 379 -13.68 28.02 -12.94
CA SER A 379 -13.08 29.34 -12.71
C SER A 379 -12.31 29.39 -11.38
N VAL A 380 -12.85 28.79 -10.31
CA VAL A 380 -12.15 28.65 -9.03
C VAL A 380 -10.86 27.84 -9.18
N GLY A 381 -10.91 26.69 -9.86
CA GLY A 381 -9.73 25.86 -10.11
C GLY A 381 -8.67 26.56 -10.97
N VAL A 382 -9.08 27.33 -11.98
CA VAL A 382 -8.14 28.15 -12.78
C VAL A 382 -7.46 29.21 -11.91
N ARG A 383 -8.19 29.86 -11.00
CA ARG A 383 -7.62 30.82 -10.05
C ARG A 383 -6.61 30.14 -9.12
N GLU A 384 -6.97 29.01 -8.52
CA GLU A 384 -6.08 28.23 -7.64
C GLU A 384 -4.80 27.81 -8.37
N LEU A 385 -4.93 27.33 -9.61
CA LEU A 385 -3.80 26.97 -10.46
C LEU A 385 -2.87 28.16 -10.76
N LEU A 386 -3.44 29.34 -11.06
CA LEU A 386 -2.64 30.55 -11.26
C LEU A 386 -1.93 30.99 -9.98
N GLU A 387 -2.57 30.85 -8.82
CA GLU A 387 -1.94 31.10 -7.52
C GLU A 387 -0.76 30.13 -7.32
N TYR A 388 -0.90 28.83 -7.61
CA TYR A 388 0.22 27.88 -7.51
C TYR A 388 1.38 28.26 -8.44
N VAL A 389 1.10 28.61 -9.69
CA VAL A 389 2.13 29.01 -10.67
C VAL A 389 2.87 30.25 -10.18
N THR A 390 2.14 31.24 -9.63
CA THR A 390 2.71 32.51 -9.16
C THR A 390 3.60 32.31 -7.92
N PHE A 391 3.16 31.47 -6.97
CA PHE A 391 3.84 31.29 -5.69
C PHE A 391 4.82 30.11 -5.64
N ALA A 392 4.98 29.37 -6.74
CA ALA A 392 5.95 28.29 -6.83
C ALA A 392 7.38 28.84 -6.70
N ARG A 393 8.12 28.36 -5.70
CA ARG A 393 9.51 28.75 -5.48
C ARG A 393 10.38 27.58 -5.05
N ASP A 394 11.65 27.65 -5.40
CA ASP A 394 12.70 26.76 -4.91
C ASP A 394 13.62 27.50 -3.92
N GLU A 395 14.79 26.92 -3.59
CA GLU A 395 15.78 27.57 -2.72
C GLU A 395 16.36 28.86 -3.32
N SER A 396 16.30 29.03 -4.65
CA SER A 396 16.87 30.16 -5.37
C SER A 396 15.92 31.34 -5.54
N GLY A 397 14.60 31.10 -5.44
CA GLY A 397 13.57 32.14 -5.52
C GLY A 397 12.31 31.66 -6.22
N TYR A 398 11.46 32.59 -6.64
CA TYR A 398 10.27 32.28 -7.43
C TYR A 398 10.66 31.68 -8.78
N LEU A 399 9.98 30.61 -9.17
CA LEU A 399 10.26 29.96 -10.45
C LEU A 399 9.93 30.86 -11.63
N GLU A 400 8.97 31.79 -11.51
CA GLU A 400 8.65 32.77 -12.56
C GLU A 400 9.82 33.70 -12.91
N ASP A 401 10.73 33.94 -11.94
CA ASP A 401 11.93 34.75 -12.13
C ASP A 401 13.15 33.91 -12.60
N SER A 402 12.96 32.61 -12.78
CA SER A 402 14.01 31.65 -13.13
C SER A 402 14.03 31.31 -14.63
N THR A 403 14.93 30.41 -15.04
CA THR A 403 14.96 29.85 -16.40
C THR A 403 14.08 28.60 -16.57
N VAL A 404 13.38 28.17 -15.51
CA VAL A 404 12.51 26.99 -15.53
C VAL A 404 11.24 27.28 -16.33
N GLU A 405 10.90 26.41 -17.28
CA GLU A 405 9.64 26.52 -18.01
C GLU A 405 8.48 26.00 -17.15
N ILE A 406 7.55 26.88 -16.77
CA ILE A 406 6.38 26.53 -15.97
C ILE A 406 5.15 26.35 -16.87
N THR A 407 4.46 25.24 -16.72
CA THR A 407 3.18 24.97 -17.39
C THR A 407 2.10 24.65 -16.36
N GLY A 408 1.03 25.44 -16.32
CA GLY A 408 -0.16 25.12 -15.54
C GLY A 408 -1.11 24.20 -16.33
N VAL A 409 -1.65 23.16 -15.71
CA VAL A 409 -2.63 22.25 -16.31
C VAL A 409 -3.87 22.16 -15.44
N ILE A 410 -5.02 22.56 -15.98
CA ILE A 410 -6.32 22.34 -15.34
C ILE A 410 -6.94 21.08 -15.94
N TYR A 411 -7.24 20.09 -15.10
CA TYR A 411 -7.94 18.88 -15.47
C TYR A 411 -9.40 19.00 -15.08
N THR A 412 -10.33 18.76 -16.01
CA THR A 412 -11.76 18.71 -15.63
C THR A 412 -12.54 17.60 -16.32
N ASP A 413 -13.67 17.26 -15.72
CA ASP A 413 -14.62 16.29 -16.25
C ASP A 413 -15.98 16.94 -16.51
N GLY A 414 -16.31 17.13 -17.80
CA GLY A 414 -17.62 17.62 -18.24
C GLY A 414 -17.66 19.10 -18.67
N VAL A 415 -16.63 19.91 -18.41
CA VAL A 415 -16.54 21.31 -18.87
C VAL A 415 -16.15 21.38 -20.33
N GLU A 416 -16.90 22.17 -21.11
CA GLU A 416 -16.55 22.49 -22.50
C GLU A 416 -15.84 23.85 -22.57
N THR A 417 -14.65 23.86 -23.15
CA THR A 417 -13.85 25.06 -23.37
C THR A 417 -13.83 25.44 -24.84
N THR A 418 -13.76 26.74 -25.12
CA THR A 418 -13.61 27.26 -26.50
C THR A 418 -12.17 27.11 -27.02
N THR A 419 -11.20 27.03 -26.12
CA THR A 419 -9.78 26.77 -26.38
C THR A 419 -9.20 25.97 -25.22
N ASP A 420 -8.29 25.05 -25.52
CA ASP A 420 -7.61 24.23 -24.51
C ASP A 420 -6.29 24.86 -24.05
N ARG A 421 -5.97 26.07 -24.52
CA ARG A 421 -4.78 26.82 -24.12
C ARG A 421 -5.09 28.31 -23.94
N GLY A 422 -4.51 28.91 -22.91
CA GLY A 422 -4.59 30.34 -22.64
C GLY A 422 -3.77 30.75 -21.42
N SER A 423 -3.12 31.91 -21.48
CA SER A 423 -2.38 32.50 -20.35
C SER A 423 -1.34 31.58 -19.68
N GLY A 424 -0.61 30.77 -20.47
CA GLY A 424 0.36 29.80 -19.94
C GLY A 424 -0.28 28.53 -19.36
N LEU A 425 -1.61 28.43 -19.40
CA LEU A 425 -2.36 27.27 -18.93
C LEU A 425 -2.80 26.37 -20.09
N ARG A 426 -2.96 25.09 -19.77
CA ARG A 426 -3.56 24.07 -20.64
C ARG A 426 -4.75 23.45 -19.93
N HIS A 427 -5.84 23.24 -20.66
CA HIS A 427 -6.99 22.48 -20.19
C HIS A 427 -6.93 21.07 -20.75
N LEU A 428 -7.14 20.07 -19.89
CA LEU A 428 -7.28 18.67 -20.26
C LEU A 428 -8.61 18.13 -19.74
N SER A 429 -9.48 17.69 -20.65
CA SER A 429 -10.70 16.98 -20.28
C SER A 429 -10.42 15.51 -20.00
N THR A 430 -11.31 14.84 -19.26
CA THR A 430 -11.26 13.38 -19.06
C THR A 430 -11.17 12.60 -20.37
N ASP A 431 -11.88 13.03 -21.40
CA ASP A 431 -11.77 12.44 -22.74
C ASP A 431 -10.34 12.51 -23.27
N ALA A 432 -9.62 13.62 -23.06
CA ALA A 432 -8.22 13.69 -23.45
C ALA A 432 -7.33 12.76 -22.60
N ILE A 433 -7.71 12.51 -21.34
CA ILE A 433 -7.02 11.56 -20.46
C ILE A 433 -7.25 10.11 -20.94
N PHE A 434 -8.46 9.79 -21.45
CA PHE A 434 -8.88 8.43 -21.85
C PHE A 434 -8.74 8.08 -23.33
N GLN A 435 -8.98 9.01 -24.28
CA GLN A 435 -8.93 8.77 -25.74
C GLN A 435 -7.54 8.45 -26.26
N GLU A 436 -6.55 8.53 -25.39
CA GLU A 436 -5.22 8.06 -25.63
C GLU A 436 -5.06 6.54 -25.36
N GLN A 437 -6.10 5.75 -25.06
CA GLN A 437 -5.98 4.28 -24.89
C GLN A 437 -5.33 3.54 -26.08
#